data_AF-A0A366W311-F1
#
_entry.id   AF-A0A366W311-F1
#
_cell.length_a   1.000
_cell.length_b   1.000
_cell.length_c   1.000
_cell.angle_alpha   90.00
_cell.angle_beta   90.00
_cell.angle_gamma   90.00
#
_symmetry.space_group_name_H-M   'P 1'
#
loop_
_entity.id
_entity.type
_entity.pdbx_description
1 polymer ?
#
loop_
_entity_poly.entity_id
_entity_poly.type
_entity_poly.pdbx_seq_one_letter_code
_entity_poly.pdbx_strand_id
1 'polypeptide(L)'
;MRSSKSRSRNKNRNNNRPSGGNIINRVFDSSGPDGKVRGTPQQIIEKYNQLHRDAQLSGDRVNAENFAQHAEHYTRMLAEAQREVDQRREEQEAQNRERQAERDRERQERIKAQEAASTEQPAAAGLEEQPDIEAADTPDHGLVETPEEKPKPRARKPRAPRKPKAEARPSDDNAPEAAE
;
A
#
# COMPACT_ATOMS: atom_id res chain seq x y z
N MET A 1 30.52 -9.20 49.19
CA MET A 1 30.63 -9.87 47.87
C MET A 1 29.72 -9.13 46.87
N ARG A 2 30.28 -8.45 45.86
CA ARG A 2 29.50 -7.73 44.83
C ARG A 2 29.72 -8.47 43.51
N SER A 3 28.69 -9.12 42.98
CA SER A 3 28.78 -9.84 41.71
C SER A 3 28.97 -8.84 40.56
N SER A 4 30.12 -8.92 39.89
CA SER A 4 30.38 -8.34 38.57
C SER A 4 29.57 -9.10 37.51
N LYS A 5 28.25 -8.91 37.51
CA LYS A 5 27.38 -9.47 36.48
C LYS A 5 27.59 -8.66 35.21
N SER A 6 28.45 -9.20 34.34
CA SER A 6 28.58 -8.84 32.93
C SER A 6 27.18 -8.58 32.35
N ARG A 7 26.86 -7.30 32.17
CA ARG A 7 25.73 -6.88 31.34
C ARG A 7 26.13 -7.24 29.92
N SER A 8 25.67 -8.39 29.45
CA SER A 8 25.81 -8.80 28.05
C SER A 8 25.34 -7.63 27.19
N ARG A 9 26.29 -6.95 26.57
CA ARG A 9 26.02 -5.93 25.56
C ARG A 9 25.21 -6.62 24.49
N ASN A 10 23.93 -6.29 24.48
CA ASN A 10 22.93 -6.69 23.52
C ASN A 10 23.28 -6.03 22.16
N LYS A 11 24.36 -6.52 21.54
CA LYS A 11 24.96 -6.00 20.29
C LYS A 11 24.48 -6.76 19.04
N ASN A 12 23.40 -7.54 19.14
CA ASN A 12 22.87 -8.30 18.00
C ASN A 12 21.44 -7.91 17.56
N ARG A 13 20.89 -6.77 18.03
CA ARG A 13 19.55 -6.31 17.60
C ARG A 13 19.54 -5.50 16.29
N ASN A 14 20.62 -5.49 15.51
CA ASN A 14 20.68 -4.71 14.27
C ASN A 14 20.57 -5.54 12.98
N ASN A 15 20.50 -6.89 13.06
CA ASN A 15 20.37 -7.76 11.89
C ASN A 15 18.95 -8.28 11.62
N ASN A 16 18.00 -8.06 12.52
CA ASN A 16 16.59 -8.41 12.30
C ASN A 16 15.79 -7.15 12.00
N ARG A 17 16.08 -6.48 10.89
CA ARG A 17 15.13 -5.54 10.32
C ARG A 17 14.13 -6.38 9.53
N PRO A 18 12.82 -6.36 9.85
CA PRO A 18 11.84 -7.21 9.20
C PRO A 18 11.90 -6.97 7.69
N SER A 19 12.37 -7.98 6.96
CA SER A 19 12.52 -7.93 5.51
C SER A 19 11.17 -7.71 4.80
N GLY A 20 10.05 -8.08 5.44
CA GLY A 20 8.72 -8.10 4.83
C GLY A 20 7.84 -6.86 5.08
N GLY A 21 8.33 -5.66 4.80
CA GLY A 21 7.48 -4.44 4.80
C GLY A 21 7.76 -3.58 3.58
N ASN A 22 6.74 -2.88 3.06
CA ASN A 22 6.74 -2.12 1.80
C ASN A 22 8.12 -1.48 1.48
N ILE A 23 8.91 -2.20 0.69
CA ILE A 23 10.32 -1.90 0.44
C ILE A 23 10.45 -0.64 -0.43
N ILE A 24 9.47 -0.39 -1.30
CA ILE A 24 9.44 0.74 -2.24
C ILE A 24 9.64 2.08 -1.52
N ASN A 25 8.98 2.25 -0.37
CA ASN A 25 9.00 3.50 0.39
C ASN A 25 9.94 3.47 1.61
N ARG A 26 10.72 2.39 1.79
CA ARG A 26 11.60 2.24 2.93
C ARG A 26 12.91 2.97 2.71
N VAL A 27 13.34 3.75 3.71
CA VAL A 27 14.67 4.38 3.68
C VAL A 27 15.73 3.36 4.10
N PHE A 28 16.69 3.11 3.22
CA PHE A 28 17.86 2.28 3.47
C PHE A 28 19.10 3.15 3.68
N ASP A 29 20.10 2.54 4.32
CA ASP A 29 21.44 3.10 4.50
C ASP A 29 22.41 2.16 3.78
N SER A 30 22.71 2.46 2.51
CA SER A 30 23.64 1.68 1.70
C SER A 30 25.07 2.07 2.03
N SER A 31 25.91 1.09 2.31
CA SER A 31 27.32 1.32 2.66
C SER A 31 28.19 1.05 1.43
N GLY A 32 28.38 2.06 0.58
CA GLY A 32 29.24 1.95 -0.60
C GLY A 32 30.69 2.36 -0.33
N PRO A 33 31.61 2.11 -1.29
CA PRO A 33 33.01 2.49 -1.16
C PRO A 33 33.21 4.02 -1.04
N ASP A 34 32.31 4.83 -1.60
CA ASP A 34 32.31 6.30 -1.53
C ASP A 34 31.51 6.86 -0.32
N GLY A 35 31.19 5.99 0.64
CA GLY A 35 30.46 6.34 1.85
C GLY A 35 28.99 5.90 1.87
N LYS A 36 28.26 6.41 2.87
CA LYS A 36 26.88 6.00 3.15
C LYS A 36 25.89 6.72 2.24
N VAL A 37 25.21 5.96 1.40
CA VAL A 37 24.11 6.44 0.56
C VAL A 37 22.79 6.11 1.24
N ARG A 38 22.15 7.14 1.81
CA ARG A 38 20.86 7.03 2.47
C ARG A 38 19.73 7.51 1.57
N GLY A 39 18.69 6.71 1.41
CA GLY A 39 17.53 7.07 0.58
C GLY A 39 16.53 5.94 0.42
N THR A 40 15.48 6.19 -0.37
CA THR A 40 14.63 5.11 -0.90
C THR A 40 15.42 4.26 -1.90
N PRO A 41 15.01 3.02 -2.22
CA PRO A 41 15.74 2.18 -3.17
C PRO A 41 15.96 2.88 -4.51
N GLN A 42 14.96 3.61 -5.02
CA GLN A 42 15.07 4.40 -6.25
C GLN A 42 16.20 5.44 -6.20
N GLN A 43 16.25 6.23 -5.13
CA GLN A 43 17.29 7.25 -4.93
C GLN A 43 18.68 6.63 -4.84
N ILE A 44 18.78 5.47 -4.18
CA ILE A 44 20.05 4.76 -4.03
C ILE A 44 20.53 4.23 -5.38
N ILE A 45 19.63 3.65 -6.19
CA ILE A 45 19.91 3.17 -7.56
C ILE A 45 20.44 4.32 -8.42
N GLU A 46 19.75 5.45 -8.46
CA GLU A 46 20.15 6.62 -9.24
C GLU A 46 21.55 7.11 -8.85
N LYS A 47 21.82 7.19 -7.55
CA LYS A 47 23.13 7.61 -7.04
C LYS A 47 24.25 6.63 -7.42
N TYR A 48 24.04 5.32 -7.26
CA TYR A 48 25.07 4.35 -7.65
C TYR A 48 25.28 4.24 -9.16
N ASN A 49 24.24 4.41 -9.97
CA ASN A 49 24.37 4.48 -11.43
C ASN A 49 25.17 5.71 -11.88
N GLN A 50 25.06 6.83 -11.16
CA GLN A 50 25.89 8.00 -11.42
C GLN A 50 27.35 7.74 -11.05
N LEU A 51 27.61 7.25 -9.83
CA LEU A 51 28.97 6.92 -9.35
C LEU A 51 29.64 5.85 -10.24
N HIS A 52 28.87 4.88 -10.73
CA HIS A 52 29.36 3.88 -11.68
C HIS A 52 29.86 4.52 -12.98
N ARG A 53 29.07 5.43 -13.58
CA ARG A 53 29.46 6.15 -14.81
C ARG A 53 30.69 7.01 -14.56
N ASP A 54 30.76 7.70 -13.43
CA ASP A 54 31.91 8.54 -13.08
C ASP A 54 33.18 7.69 -12.87
N ALA A 55 33.06 6.53 -12.21
CA ALA A 55 34.17 5.59 -12.02
C ALA A 55 34.64 4.94 -13.33
N GLN A 56 33.71 4.67 -14.26
CA GLN A 56 34.06 4.19 -15.60
C GLN A 56 34.87 5.23 -16.37
N LEU A 57 34.49 6.51 -16.31
CA LEU A 57 35.19 7.60 -16.99
C LEU A 57 36.55 7.92 -16.37
N SER A 58 36.71 7.76 -15.06
CA SER A 58 37.99 7.94 -14.36
C SER A 58 38.94 6.74 -14.51
N GLY A 59 38.46 5.62 -15.04
CA GLY A 59 39.24 4.39 -15.24
C GLY A 59 39.37 3.51 -14.00
N ASP A 60 38.65 3.80 -12.92
CA ASP A 60 38.64 3.01 -11.69
C ASP A 60 37.68 1.82 -11.80
N ARG A 61 38.19 0.73 -12.39
CA ARG A 61 37.39 -0.48 -12.65
C ARG A 61 36.89 -1.16 -11.39
N VAL A 62 37.67 -1.13 -10.30
CA VAL A 62 37.29 -1.78 -9.04
C VAL A 62 36.09 -1.06 -8.45
N ASN A 63 36.14 0.27 -8.38
CA ASN A 63 35.01 1.05 -7.90
C ASN A 63 33.81 0.97 -8.85
N ALA A 64 34.01 0.95 -10.17
CA ALA A 64 32.93 0.78 -11.14
C ALA A 64 32.13 -0.52 -10.89
N GLU A 65 32.81 -1.65 -10.71
CA GLU A 65 32.14 -2.94 -10.43
C GLU A 65 31.45 -2.94 -9.07
N ASN A 66 32.09 -2.38 -8.04
CA ASN A 66 31.46 -2.21 -6.73
C ASN A 66 30.18 -1.39 -6.84
N PHE A 67 30.20 -0.22 -7.49
CA PHE A 67 29.00 0.61 -7.66
C PHE A 67 27.91 -0.08 -8.48
N ALA A 68 28.28 -0.84 -9.53
CA ALA A 68 27.34 -1.62 -10.32
C ALA A 68 26.60 -2.66 -9.45
N GLN A 69 27.33 -3.41 -8.62
CA GLN A 69 26.74 -4.39 -7.70
C GLN A 69 25.72 -3.74 -6.75
N HIS A 70 26.04 -2.55 -6.23
CA HIS A 70 25.11 -1.82 -5.37
C HIS A 70 23.85 -1.40 -6.13
N ALA A 71 24.01 -0.83 -7.33
CA ALA A 71 22.86 -0.45 -8.17
C ALA A 71 21.97 -1.67 -8.50
N GLU A 72 22.58 -2.80 -8.88
CA GLU A 72 21.88 -4.05 -9.18
C GLU A 72 21.14 -4.61 -7.96
N HIS A 73 21.77 -4.57 -6.77
CA HIS A 73 21.16 -5.06 -5.54
C HIS A 73 19.85 -4.33 -5.23
N TYR A 74 19.87 -3.00 -5.25
CA TYR A 74 18.66 -2.20 -4.97
C TYR A 74 17.65 -2.31 -6.11
N THR A 75 18.09 -2.47 -7.36
CA THR A 75 17.21 -2.70 -8.50
C THR A 75 16.45 -4.02 -8.36
N ARG A 76 17.16 -5.11 -8.02
CA ARG A 76 16.53 -6.42 -7.78
C ARG A 76 15.54 -6.36 -6.62
N MET A 77 15.94 -5.74 -5.51
CA MET A 77 15.08 -5.58 -4.34
C MET A 77 13.82 -4.74 -4.63
N LEU A 78 13.96 -3.66 -5.42
CA LEU A 78 12.82 -2.83 -5.83
C LEU A 78 11.89 -3.59 -6.78
N ALA A 79 12.44 -4.36 -7.72
CA ALA A 79 11.65 -5.18 -8.64
C ALA A 79 10.87 -6.28 -7.92
N GLU A 80 11.48 -6.94 -6.93
CA GLU A 80 10.80 -7.89 -6.05
C GLU A 80 9.65 -7.23 -5.27
N ALA A 81 9.90 -6.04 -4.73
CA ALA A 81 8.89 -5.29 -4.00
C ALA A 81 7.72 -4.85 -4.88
N GLN A 82 8.01 -4.42 -6.11
CA GLN A 82 6.99 -4.04 -7.09
C GLN A 82 6.12 -5.25 -7.45
N ARG A 83 6.75 -6.41 -7.71
CA ARG A 83 6.03 -7.67 -7.97
C ARG A 83 5.15 -8.09 -6.79
N GLU A 84 5.61 -7.94 -5.54
CA GLU A 84 4.79 -8.28 -4.36
C GLU A 84 3.57 -7.35 -4.24
N VAL A 85 3.74 -6.06 -4.53
CA VAL A 85 2.62 -5.10 -4.53
C VAL A 85 1.61 -5.42 -5.63
N ASP A 86 2.10 -5.73 -6.82
CA ASP A 86 1.26 -6.08 -7.97
C ASP A 86 0.52 -7.40 -7.72
N GLN A 87 1.19 -8.43 -7.18
CA GLN A 87 0.55 -9.70 -6.77
C GLN A 87 -0.53 -9.47 -5.71
N ARG A 88 -0.26 -8.71 -4.65
CA ARG A 88 -1.27 -8.42 -3.63
C ARG A 88 -2.46 -7.66 -4.18
N ARG A 89 -2.22 -6.77 -5.17
CA ARG A 89 -3.30 -6.04 -5.84
C ARG A 89 -4.15 -6.99 -6.69
N GLU A 90 -3.52 -7.87 -7.47
CA GLU A 90 -4.21 -8.87 -8.28
C GLU A 90 -5.02 -9.85 -7.42
N GLU A 91 -4.47 -10.32 -6.30
CA GLU A 91 -5.18 -11.19 -5.35
C GLU A 91 -6.43 -10.51 -4.76
N GLN A 92 -6.31 -9.23 -4.39
CA GLN A 92 -7.44 -8.44 -3.90
C GLN A 92 -8.49 -8.23 -4.99
N GLU A 93 -8.08 -7.95 -6.22
CA GLU A 93 -9.00 -7.80 -7.34
C GLU A 93 -9.69 -9.13 -7.68
N ALA A 94 -8.95 -10.24 -7.67
CA ALA A 94 -9.48 -11.58 -7.90
C ALA A 94 -10.53 -11.96 -6.85
N GLN A 95 -10.23 -11.75 -5.55
CA GLN A 95 -11.20 -12.01 -4.48
C GLN A 95 -12.44 -11.12 -4.59
N ASN A 96 -12.28 -9.85 -4.98
CA ASN A 96 -13.42 -8.95 -5.16
C ASN A 96 -14.28 -9.38 -6.36
N ARG A 97 -13.63 -9.80 -7.45
CA ARG A 97 -14.29 -10.30 -8.66
C ARG A 97 -15.02 -11.61 -8.40
N GLU A 98 -14.42 -12.54 -7.66
CA GLU A 98 -15.04 -13.80 -7.27
C GLU A 98 -16.27 -13.56 -6.39
N ARG A 99 -16.15 -12.71 -5.36
CA ARG A 99 -17.27 -12.35 -4.48
C ARG A 99 -18.39 -11.63 -5.23
N GLN A 100 -18.06 -10.90 -6.30
CA GLN A 100 -19.06 -10.29 -7.18
C GLN A 100 -19.75 -11.34 -8.06
N ALA A 101 -18.98 -12.23 -8.68
CA ALA A 101 -19.50 -13.31 -9.51
C ALA A 101 -20.39 -14.28 -8.70
N GLU A 102 -20.07 -14.56 -7.45
CA GLU A 102 -20.89 -15.38 -6.55
C GLU A 102 -22.25 -14.73 -6.28
N ARG A 103 -22.28 -13.43 -5.96
CA ARG A 103 -23.54 -12.69 -5.79
C ARG A 103 -24.37 -12.63 -7.08
N ASP A 104 -23.72 -12.50 -8.23
CA ASP A 104 -24.41 -12.45 -9.51
C ASP A 104 -25.01 -13.82 -9.86
N ARG A 105 -24.31 -14.93 -9.55
CA ARG A 105 -24.83 -16.29 -9.67
C ARG A 105 -26.03 -16.52 -8.75
N GLU A 106 -25.93 -16.14 -7.48
CA GLU A 106 -27.04 -16.27 -6.52
C GLU A 106 -28.29 -15.48 -6.99
N ARG A 107 -28.09 -14.27 -7.53
CA ARG A 107 -29.18 -13.49 -8.13
C ARG A 107 -29.79 -14.20 -9.34
N GLN A 108 -28.98 -14.73 -10.24
CA GLN A 108 -29.46 -15.46 -11.42
C GLN A 108 -30.21 -16.74 -11.03
N GLU A 109 -29.72 -17.49 -10.05
CA GLU A 109 -30.41 -18.66 -9.52
C GLU A 109 -31.76 -18.30 -8.90
N ARG A 110 -31.83 -17.20 -8.14
CA ARG A 110 -33.09 -16.71 -7.57
C ARG A 110 -34.10 -16.29 -8.65
N ILE A 111 -33.63 -15.60 -9.69
CA ILE A 111 -34.48 -15.22 -10.83
C ILE A 111 -34.98 -16.47 -11.55
N LYS A 112 -34.10 -17.43 -11.84
CA LYS A 112 -34.44 -18.69 -12.52
C LYS A 112 -35.42 -19.54 -11.70
N ALA A 113 -35.26 -19.61 -10.38
CA ALA A 113 -36.19 -20.29 -9.49
C ALA A 113 -37.58 -19.61 -9.49
N GLN A 114 -37.61 -18.29 -9.52
CA GLN A 114 -38.86 -17.52 -9.61
C GLN A 114 -39.55 -17.73 -10.96
N GLU A 115 -38.80 -17.79 -12.07
CA GLU A 115 -39.33 -18.06 -13.41
C GLU A 115 -39.86 -19.50 -13.54
N ALA A 116 -39.16 -20.49 -12.97
CA ALA A 116 -39.63 -21.87 -12.93
C ALA A 116 -40.93 -22.01 -12.11
N ALA A 117 -41.01 -21.37 -10.94
CA ALA A 117 -42.23 -21.33 -10.14
C ALA A 117 -43.40 -20.62 -10.85
N SER A 118 -43.09 -19.65 -11.71
CA SER A 118 -44.10 -18.96 -12.55
C SER A 118 -44.55 -19.81 -13.74
N THR A 119 -43.72 -20.75 -14.20
CA THR A 119 -43.97 -21.60 -15.38
C THR A 119 -44.72 -22.90 -15.02
N GLU A 120 -44.60 -23.39 -13.80
CA GLU A 120 -45.29 -24.61 -13.32
C GLU A 120 -46.70 -24.38 -12.76
N GLN A 121 -47.29 -23.19 -12.91
CA GLN A 121 -48.73 -23.04 -12.69
C GLN A 121 -49.51 -23.74 -13.83
N PRO A 122 -50.34 -24.76 -13.54
CA PRO A 122 -51.08 -25.47 -14.56
C PRO A 122 -52.14 -24.57 -15.18
N ALA A 123 -52.17 -24.55 -16.51
CA ALA A 123 -53.33 -24.11 -17.26
C ALA A 123 -54.48 -25.11 -17.04
N ALA A 124 -55.37 -24.85 -16.07
CA ALA A 124 -56.80 -25.23 -16.13
C ALA A 124 -57.60 -24.81 -14.88
N ALA A 125 -58.72 -24.14 -15.15
CA ALA A 125 -59.97 -24.03 -14.39
C ALA A 125 -60.02 -23.10 -13.16
N GLY A 126 -60.74 -21.98 -13.33
CA GLY A 126 -61.21 -21.11 -12.25
C GLY A 126 -61.66 -19.74 -12.75
N LEU A 127 -62.70 -19.70 -13.59
CA LEU A 127 -63.58 -18.52 -13.68
C LEU A 127 -64.32 -18.40 -12.33
N GLU A 128 -64.63 -17.16 -11.92
CA GLU A 128 -65.21 -16.74 -10.62
C GLU A 128 -64.12 -16.44 -9.56
N GLU A 129 -63.98 -15.25 -8.98
CA GLU A 129 -64.95 -14.21 -8.65
C GLU A 129 -64.19 -12.89 -8.40
N GLN A 130 -64.65 -11.80 -9.02
CA GLN A 130 -64.20 -10.43 -8.72
C GLN A 130 -64.73 -9.99 -7.35
N PRO A 131 -63.95 -9.27 -6.52
CA PRO A 131 -64.50 -8.19 -5.76
C PRO A 131 -64.32 -6.88 -6.56
N ASP A 132 -65.46 -6.34 -6.92
CA ASP A 132 -65.68 -5.01 -7.48
C ASP A 132 -64.93 -3.96 -6.64
N ILE A 133 -63.96 -3.27 -7.26
CA ILE A 133 -63.44 -2.01 -6.73
C ILE A 133 -63.60 -1.00 -7.87
N GLU A 134 -64.68 -0.22 -7.75
CA GLU A 134 -64.99 0.88 -8.64
C GLU A 134 -63.81 1.87 -8.76
N ALA A 135 -63.38 2.05 -10.01
CA ALA A 135 -62.99 3.29 -10.65
C ALA A 135 -62.25 4.38 -9.82
N ALA A 136 -60.97 4.57 -10.14
CA ALA A 136 -60.47 5.88 -10.57
C ALA A 136 -59.11 5.77 -11.31
N ASP A 137 -59.16 6.08 -12.61
CA ASP A 137 -58.15 6.79 -13.40
C ASP A 137 -56.76 6.16 -13.67
N THR A 138 -56.64 5.58 -14.86
CA THR A 138 -55.42 5.56 -15.71
C THR A 138 -55.33 6.86 -16.53
N PRO A 139 -54.24 7.14 -17.27
CA PRO A 139 -52.81 6.82 -17.10
C PRO A 139 -51.92 8.06 -17.39
N ASP A 140 -50.63 8.08 -17.01
CA ASP A 140 -49.65 8.77 -17.87
C ASP A 140 -48.18 8.35 -17.69
N HIS A 141 -47.63 7.94 -18.82
CA HIS A 141 -46.27 7.97 -19.32
C HIS A 141 -45.03 7.84 -18.41
N GLY A 142 -44.21 6.86 -18.81
CA GLY A 142 -42.83 6.72 -18.40
C GLY A 142 -41.98 7.95 -18.69
N LEU A 143 -41.13 8.27 -17.73
CA LEU A 143 -39.95 9.08 -17.97
C LEU A 143 -38.78 8.50 -17.19
N VAL A 144 -37.74 8.21 -17.97
CA VAL A 144 -36.45 7.71 -17.54
C VAL A 144 -35.81 8.77 -16.64
N GLU A 145 -35.68 8.50 -15.35
CA GLU A 145 -34.83 9.31 -14.47
C GLU A 145 -33.44 8.67 -14.37
N THR A 146 -32.50 9.35 -15.01
CA THR A 146 -31.06 9.13 -15.05
C THR A 146 -30.45 8.86 -13.66
N PRO A 147 -29.60 7.82 -13.49
CA PRO A 147 -28.86 7.63 -12.25
C PRO A 147 -27.56 8.45 -12.29
N GLU A 148 -27.58 9.68 -11.78
CA GLU A 148 -26.34 10.45 -11.61
C GLU A 148 -26.37 11.32 -10.34
N GLU A 149 -25.88 10.79 -9.21
CA GLU A 149 -25.17 11.64 -8.24
C GLU A 149 -24.25 10.82 -7.32
N LYS A 150 -22.93 10.92 -7.57
CA LYS A 150 -21.89 10.48 -6.63
C LYS A 150 -21.76 11.51 -5.50
N PRO A 151 -21.64 11.11 -4.22
CA PRO A 151 -21.33 12.05 -3.15
C PRO A 151 -19.90 12.57 -3.28
N LYS A 152 -19.74 13.89 -3.39
CA LYS A 152 -18.43 14.58 -3.41
C LYS A 152 -17.69 14.39 -2.06
N PRO A 153 -16.38 14.06 -2.05
CA PRO A 153 -15.63 13.93 -0.82
C PRO A 153 -15.40 15.30 -0.17
N ARG A 154 -15.77 15.45 1.11
CA ARG A 154 -15.47 16.63 1.91
C ARG A 154 -13.94 16.76 2.10
N ALA A 155 -13.38 17.85 1.61
CA ALA A 155 -11.98 18.21 1.80
C ALA A 155 -11.65 18.36 3.30
N ARG A 156 -10.62 17.64 3.78
CA ARG A 156 -10.14 17.73 5.17
C ARG A 156 -9.24 18.97 5.29
N LYS A 157 -9.54 19.84 6.26
CA LYS A 157 -8.74 21.04 6.58
C LYS A 157 -7.31 20.62 7.02
N PRO A 158 -6.26 21.37 6.63
CA PRO A 158 -4.89 21.05 7.03
C PRO A 158 -4.68 21.32 8.53
N ARG A 159 -3.89 20.46 9.18
CA ARG A 159 -3.49 20.62 10.60
C ARG A 159 -2.44 21.73 10.72
N ALA A 160 -2.57 22.55 11.76
CA ALA A 160 -1.65 23.63 12.09
C ALA A 160 -0.22 23.10 12.41
N PRO A 161 0.84 23.86 12.08
CA PRO A 161 2.22 23.45 12.33
C PRO A 161 2.54 23.45 13.83
N ARG A 162 3.33 22.45 14.26
CA ARG A 162 3.82 22.35 15.64
C ARG A 162 4.94 23.37 15.88
N LYS A 163 4.88 24.07 17.02
CA LYS A 163 5.93 25.01 17.47
C LYS A 163 7.28 24.29 17.64
N PRO A 164 8.41 24.92 17.27
CA PRO A 164 9.74 24.36 17.51
C PRO A 164 10.04 24.29 19.01
N LYS A 165 10.69 23.20 19.42
CA LYS A 165 11.19 23.00 20.78
C LYS A 165 12.48 23.80 20.93
N ALA A 166 12.54 24.67 21.94
CA ALA A 166 13.74 25.46 22.25
C ALA A 166 14.93 24.53 22.52
N GLU A 167 16.03 24.77 21.83
CA GLU A 167 17.33 24.16 22.10
C GLU A 167 17.82 24.67 23.46
N ALA A 168 17.97 23.76 24.41
CA ALA A 168 18.73 24.01 25.63
C ALA A 168 20.21 24.11 25.23
N ARG A 169 20.81 25.28 25.44
CA ARG A 169 22.24 25.51 25.32
C ARG A 169 22.97 24.58 26.32
N PRO A 170 23.99 23.81 25.91
CA PRO A 170 24.86 23.18 26.88
C PRO A 170 25.69 24.27 27.57
N SER A 171 25.72 24.20 28.90
CA SER A 171 26.60 24.98 29.77
C SER A 171 28.06 24.57 29.54
N ASP A 172 28.89 25.51 29.12
CA ASP A 172 30.35 25.42 29.20
C ASP A 172 30.76 25.38 30.67
N ASP A 173 31.01 24.19 31.19
CA ASP A 173 31.75 23.96 32.43
C ASP A 173 32.57 22.68 32.28
N ASN A 174 33.68 22.76 31.56
CA ASN A 174 34.81 21.84 31.73
C ASN A 174 36.09 22.42 31.07
N ALA A 175 36.83 23.22 31.83
CA ALA A 175 38.23 23.49 31.57
C ALA A 175 39.09 22.56 32.47
N PRO A 176 39.96 21.70 31.91
CA PRO A 176 40.96 21.00 32.70
C PRO A 176 42.23 21.85 32.87
N GLU A 177 42.58 22.09 34.13
CA GLU A 177 43.91 21.88 34.73
C GLU A 177 45.14 22.05 33.82
N ALA A 178 45.80 23.21 33.93
CA ALA A 178 47.21 23.37 33.60
C ALA A 178 48.01 23.31 34.90
N ALA A 179 48.89 22.31 34.99
CA ALA A 179 49.87 22.14 36.04
C ALA A 179 51.02 23.14 35.88
N GLU A 180 51.39 23.80 36.98
CA GLU A 180 52.74 24.28 37.28
C GLU A 180 53.01 24.03 38.76
#